data_AF-A0A844E796-F1
#
_entry.id   AF-A0A844E796-F1
#
_cell.length_a   1.000
_cell.length_b   1.000
_cell.length_c   1.000
_cell.angle_alpha   90.00
_cell.angle_beta   90.00
_cell.angle_gamma   90.00
#
_symmetry.space_group_name_H-M   'P 1'
#
loop_
_entity.id
_entity.type
_entity.pdbx_description
1 polymer ?
#
loop_
_entity_poly.entity_id
_entity_poly.type
_entity_poly.pdbx_seq_one_letter_code
_entity_poly.pdbx_strand_id
1 'polypeptide(L)'
;MTMEKIIELLAVADAYFGKPQTDESRKAISTVWAKSDLRTAPDDIAEQAFYDVIQHCKWQDKLLPDWLERIQKIQGERLMTERCMHSHRKLQKMLKARAERKLLKE
;
A
#
# COMPACT_ATOMS: atom_id res chain seq x y z
N MET A 1 7.50 -4.33 -3.91
CA MET A 1 7.22 -5.53 -3.12
C MET A 1 8.18 -6.63 -3.55
N THR A 2 8.58 -7.49 -2.62
CA THR A 2 9.50 -8.62 -2.85
C THR A 2 8.85 -9.70 -3.71
N MET A 3 9.68 -10.53 -4.36
CA MET A 3 9.19 -11.67 -5.13
C MET A 3 8.62 -12.77 -4.22
N GLU A 4 9.17 -12.96 -3.01
CA GLU A 4 8.58 -13.90 -2.05
C GLU A 4 7.14 -13.50 -1.71
N LYS A 5 6.90 -12.22 -1.40
CA LYS A 5 5.56 -11.73 -1.08
C LYS A 5 4.58 -11.89 -2.26
N ILE A 6 5.04 -11.68 -3.50
CA ILE A 6 4.22 -11.95 -4.70
C ILE A 6 3.78 -13.42 -4.75
N ILE A 7 4.70 -14.35 -4.47
CA ILE A 7 4.40 -15.79 -4.48
C ILE A 7 3.38 -16.15 -3.39
N GLU A 8 3.54 -15.58 -2.19
CA GLU A 8 2.59 -15.76 -1.08
C GLU A 8 1.18 -15.29 -1.47
N LEU A 9 1.05 -14.07 -2.00
CA LEU A 9 -0.25 -13.49 -2.34
C LEU A 9 -0.89 -14.18 -3.56
N LEU A 10 -0.09 -14.72 -4.49
CA LEU A 10 -0.59 -15.58 -5.56
C LEU A 10 -1.25 -16.84 -5.00
N ALA A 11 -0.68 -17.47 -3.98
CA ALA A 11 -1.28 -18.64 -3.35
C ALA A 11 -2.63 -18.30 -2.69
N VAL A 12 -2.77 -17.10 -2.11
CA VAL A 12 -4.04 -16.61 -1.56
C VAL A 12 -5.07 -16.38 -2.67
N ALA A 13 -4.67 -15.76 -3.77
CA ALA A 13 -5.57 -15.56 -4.92
C ALA A 13 -6.03 -16.88 -5.54
N ASP A 14 -5.14 -17.86 -5.66
CA ASP A 14 -5.47 -19.21 -6.11
C ASP A 14 -6.47 -19.92 -5.16
N ALA A 15 -6.35 -19.69 -3.84
CA ALA A 15 -7.30 -20.23 -2.88
C ALA A 15 -8.68 -19.55 -2.95
N TYR A 16 -8.70 -18.25 -3.28
CA TYR A 16 -9.92 -17.44 -3.33
C TYR A 16 -10.70 -17.61 -4.65
N PHE A 17 -10.02 -17.50 -5.80
CA PHE A 17 -10.66 -17.62 -7.13
C PHE A 17 -10.71 -19.07 -7.65
N GLY A 18 -9.99 -19.97 -7.01
CA GLY A 18 -9.70 -21.30 -7.53
C GLY A 18 -8.37 -21.33 -8.29
N LYS A 19 -7.70 -22.48 -8.24
CA LYS A 19 -6.42 -22.66 -8.93
C LYS A 19 -6.62 -22.55 -10.45
N PRO A 20 -5.71 -21.88 -11.17
CA PRO A 20 -5.68 -21.93 -12.62
C PRO A 20 -5.65 -23.39 -13.11
N GLN A 21 -6.35 -23.68 -14.21
CA GLN A 21 -6.47 -25.04 -14.72
C GLN A 21 -5.16 -25.60 -15.30
N THR A 22 -4.18 -24.74 -15.62
CA THR A 22 -2.88 -25.12 -16.17
C THR A 22 -1.72 -24.37 -15.51
N ASP A 23 -0.55 -24.98 -15.53
CA ASP A 23 0.69 -24.36 -15.03
C ASP A 23 1.09 -23.16 -15.89
N GLU A 24 0.79 -23.16 -17.19
CA GLU A 24 1.00 -22.02 -18.08
C GLU A 24 0.14 -20.82 -17.67
N SER A 25 -1.13 -21.02 -17.32
CA SER A 25 -2.01 -19.94 -16.85
C SER A 25 -1.52 -19.36 -15.53
N ARG A 26 -1.09 -20.21 -14.59
CA ARG A 26 -0.49 -19.75 -13.33
C ARG A 26 0.79 -18.94 -13.60
N LYS A 27 1.67 -19.44 -14.48
CA LYS A 27 2.93 -18.76 -14.84
C LYS A 27 2.68 -17.43 -15.56
N ALA A 28 1.64 -17.34 -16.39
CA ALA A 28 1.25 -16.09 -17.02
C ALA A 28 0.82 -15.05 -15.97
N ILE A 29 -0.05 -15.43 -15.03
CA ILE A 29 -0.51 -14.54 -13.95
C ILE A 29 0.68 -14.09 -13.08
N SER A 30 1.54 -15.02 -12.67
CA SER A 30 2.72 -14.68 -11.86
C SER A 30 3.67 -13.75 -12.60
N THR A 31 3.83 -13.94 -13.92
CA THR A 31 4.67 -13.08 -14.76
C THR A 31 4.09 -11.67 -14.88
N VAL A 32 2.76 -11.56 -15.04
CA VAL A 32 2.08 -10.26 -15.09
C VAL A 32 2.27 -9.51 -13.77
N TRP A 33 2.09 -10.18 -12.63
CA TRP A 33 2.27 -9.56 -11.31
C TRP A 33 3.73 -9.21 -11.02
N ALA A 34 4.68 -10.05 -11.44
CA ALA A 34 6.10 -9.78 -11.26
C ALA A 34 6.60 -8.60 -12.10
N LYS A 35 5.96 -8.32 -13.24
CA LYS A 35 6.30 -7.24 -14.19
C LYS A 35 5.49 -5.97 -13.98
N SER A 36 4.47 -5.98 -13.12
CA SER A 36 3.68 -4.78 -12.84
C SER A 36 4.38 -3.85 -11.85
N ASP A 37 3.83 -2.65 -11.68
CA ASP A 37 4.38 -1.62 -10.80
C ASP A 37 4.31 -1.96 -9.30
N LEU A 38 3.83 -3.16 -8.94
CA LEU A 38 3.86 -3.69 -7.56
C LEU A 38 5.26 -3.66 -6.94
N ARG A 39 6.32 -3.70 -7.74
CA ARG A 39 7.71 -3.62 -7.26
C ARG A 39 8.02 -2.29 -6.57
N THR A 40 7.30 -1.22 -6.88
CA THR A 40 7.50 0.12 -6.30
C THR A 40 6.89 0.29 -4.91
N ALA A 41 6.01 -0.62 -4.49
CA ALA A 41 5.32 -0.56 -3.21
C ALA A 41 6.07 -1.31 -2.10
N PRO A 42 6.17 -0.79 -0.87
CA PRO A 42 6.58 -1.57 0.30
C PRO A 42 5.68 -2.80 0.52
N ASP A 43 6.25 -3.90 1.05
CA ASP A 43 5.52 -5.17 1.24
C ASP A 43 4.30 -5.02 2.15
N ASP A 44 4.41 -4.23 3.23
CA ASP A 44 3.31 -3.94 4.17
C ASP A 44 2.13 -3.24 3.48
N ILE A 45 2.42 -2.24 2.64
CA ILE A 45 1.40 -1.50 1.91
C ILE A 45 0.75 -2.39 0.84
N ALA A 46 1.56 -3.15 0.10
CA ALA A 46 1.07 -4.03 -0.95
C ALA A 46 0.19 -5.13 -0.36
N GLU A 47 0.61 -5.76 0.74
CA GLU A 47 -0.17 -6.78 1.43
C GLU A 47 -1.48 -6.22 1.99
N GLN A 48 -1.45 -5.07 2.66
CA GLN A 48 -2.67 -4.43 3.15
C GLN A 48 -3.65 -4.14 2.00
N ALA A 49 -3.16 -3.53 0.92
CA ALA A 49 -3.97 -3.20 -0.24
C ALA A 49 -4.58 -4.45 -0.88
N PHE A 50 -3.85 -5.56 -0.91
CA PHE A 50 -4.32 -6.83 -1.47
C PHE A 50 -5.54 -7.35 -0.71
N TYR A 51 -5.46 -7.40 0.63
CA TYR A 51 -6.56 -7.89 1.46
C TYR A 51 -7.76 -6.95 1.45
N ASP A 52 -7.55 -5.64 1.30
CA ASP A 52 -8.63 -4.65 1.11
C ASP A 52 -9.45 -4.94 -0.16
N VAL A 53 -8.80 -5.36 -1.27
CA VAL A 53 -9.48 -5.51 -2.56
C VAL A 53 -9.98 -6.92 -2.82
N ILE A 54 -9.24 -7.97 -2.43
CA ILE A 54 -9.56 -9.35 -2.83
C ILE A 54 -10.91 -9.80 -2.31
N GLN A 55 -11.27 -9.40 -1.09
CA GLN A 55 -12.56 -9.69 -0.44
C GLN A 55 -13.78 -9.12 -1.19
N HIS A 56 -13.57 -8.15 -2.07
CA HIS A 56 -14.62 -7.51 -2.86
C HIS A 56 -14.47 -7.79 -4.36
N CYS A 57 -13.37 -8.44 -4.75
CA CYS A 57 -13.05 -8.72 -6.13
C CYS A 57 -13.80 -9.96 -6.61
N LYS A 58 -14.67 -9.80 -7.61
CA LYS A 58 -15.47 -10.90 -8.17
C LYS A 58 -14.74 -11.69 -9.25
N TRP A 59 -13.73 -11.09 -9.88
CA TRP A 59 -13.07 -11.64 -11.07
C TRP A 59 -11.56 -11.44 -10.97
N GLN A 60 -10.79 -12.50 -11.21
CA GLN A 60 -9.33 -12.48 -11.04
C GLN A 60 -8.62 -11.48 -11.95
N ASP A 61 -9.19 -11.17 -13.13
CA ASP A 61 -8.66 -10.18 -14.07
C ASP A 61 -8.76 -8.73 -13.54
N LYS A 62 -9.69 -8.47 -12.61
CA LYS A 62 -9.86 -7.18 -11.94
C LYS A 62 -8.99 -6.99 -10.72
N LEU A 63 -8.48 -8.08 -10.15
CA LEU A 63 -7.70 -8.03 -8.92
C LEU A 63 -6.47 -7.12 -9.05
N LEU A 64 -5.66 -7.28 -10.11
CA LEU A 64 -4.42 -6.53 -10.24
C LEU A 64 -4.64 -5.01 -10.45
N PRO A 65 -5.55 -4.56 -11.35
CA PRO A 65 -5.88 -3.14 -11.46
C PRO A 65 -6.37 -2.53 -10.14
N ASP A 66 -7.34 -3.17 -9.47
CA ASP A 66 -7.92 -2.65 -8.22
C ASP A 66 -6.87 -2.61 -7.10
N TRP A 67 -5.99 -3.62 -7.07
CA TRP A 67 -4.89 -3.68 -6.12
C TRP A 67 -3.87 -2.55 -6.32
N LEU A 68 -3.46 -2.28 -7.57
CA LEU A 68 -2.55 -1.18 -7.89
C LEU A 68 -3.15 0.18 -7.53
N GLU A 69 -4.43 0.40 -7.83
CA GLU A 69 -5.14 1.62 -7.43
C GLU A 69 -5.17 1.78 -5.90
N ARG A 70 -5.44 0.69 -5.18
CA ARG A 70 -5.48 0.72 -3.72
C ARG A 70 -4.11 1.02 -3.10
N ILE A 71 -3.04 0.45 -3.65
CA ILE A 71 -1.66 0.77 -3.24
C ILE A 71 -1.37 2.26 -3.38
N GLN A 72 -1.68 2.85 -4.54
CA GLN A 72 -1.45 4.27 -4.79
C GLN A 72 -2.23 5.15 -3.80
N LYS A 73 -3.46 4.76 -3.49
CA LYS A 73 -4.28 5.46 -2.50
C LYS A 73 -3.68 5.42 -1.10
N ILE A 74 -3.24 4.26 -0.62
CA ILE A 74 -2.62 4.12 0.71
C ILE A 74 -1.31 4.93 0.78
N GLN A 75 -0.48 4.88 -0.26
CA GLN A 75 0.75 5.67 -0.33
C GLN A 75 0.45 7.17 -0.31
N GLY A 76 -0.56 7.62 -1.07
CA GLY A 76 -1.01 9.02 -1.07
C GLY A 76 -1.50 9.47 0.31
N GLU A 77 -2.34 8.68 0.98
CA GLU A 77 -2.85 8.95 2.33
C GLU A 77 -1.71 9.06 3.36
N ARG A 78 -0.71 8.16 3.27
CA ARG A 78 0.48 8.18 4.15
C ARG A 78 1.30 9.45 3.96
N LEU A 79 1.60 9.83 2.71
CA LEU A 79 2.33 11.06 2.40
C LEU A 79 1.61 12.32 2.91
N MET A 80 0.29 12.38 2.75
CA MET A 80 -0.51 13.51 3.25
C MET A 80 -0.51 13.57 4.78
N THR A 81 -0.61 12.42 5.44
CA THR A 81 -0.57 12.32 6.91
C THR A 81 0.79 12.76 7.44
N GLU A 82 1.89 12.29 6.86
CA GLU A 82 3.25 12.69 7.25
C GLU A 82 3.48 14.20 7.09
N ARG A 83 3.00 14.79 5.99
CA ARG A 83 3.05 16.25 5.77
C ARG A 83 2.24 17.02 6.80
N CYS A 84 1.04 16.54 7.13
CA CYS A 84 0.19 17.15 8.15
C CYS A 84 0.89 17.11 9.52
N MET A 85 1.40 15.95 9.92
CA MET A 85 2.11 15.75 11.18
C MET A 85 3.38 16.60 11.28
N HIS A 86 4.16 16.69 10.20
CA HIS A 86 5.34 17.56 10.16
C HIS A 86 4.98 19.03 10.37
N SER A 87 3.93 19.51 9.68
CA SER A 87 3.45 20.88 9.79
C SER A 87 2.93 21.18 11.20
N HIS A 88 2.16 20.25 11.78
CA HIS A 88 1.66 20.35 13.15
C HIS A 88 2.80 20.44 14.17
N ARG A 89 3.82 19.59 14.05
CA ARG A 89 5.00 19.59 14.93
C ARG A 89 5.78 20.90 14.83
N LYS A 90 5.90 21.47 13.63
CA LYS A 90 6.52 22.78 13.41
C LYS A 90 5.75 23.89 14.10
N LEU A 91 4.42 23.90 13.97
CA LEU A 91 3.55 24.88 14.63
C LEU A 91 3.67 24.80 16.16
N GLN A 92 3.62 23.60 16.73
CA GLN A 92 3.78 23.40 18.17
C GLN A 92 5.11 23.97 18.69
N LYS A 93 6.22 23.72 17.98
CA LYS A 93 7.54 24.28 18.35
C LYS A 93 7.54 25.81 18.32
N MET A 94 6.93 26.43 17.31
CA MET A 94 6.83 27.89 17.22
C MET A 94 5.97 28.47 18.34
N LEU A 95 4.85 27.84 18.67
CA LEU A 95 3.97 28.27 19.76
C LEU A 95 4.69 28.17 21.12
N LYS A 96 5.41 27.07 21.37
CA LYS A 96 6.20 26.89 22.58
C LYS A 96 7.29 27.96 22.70
N ALA A 97 8.07 28.19 21.65
CA ALA A 97 9.09 29.23 21.64
C ALA A 97 8.51 30.64 21.84
N ARG A 98 7.31 30.92 21.31
CA ARG A 98 6.61 32.19 21.53
C ARG A 98 6.16 32.34 22.99
N ALA A 99 5.69 31.28 23.62
CA ALA A 99 5.30 31.28 25.02
C ALA A 99 6.52 31.53 25.93
N GLU A 100 7.63 30.82 25.70
CA GLU A 100 8.89 31.00 26.45
C GLU A 100 9.41 32.44 26.35
N ARG A 101 9.37 33.05 25.15
CA ARG A 101 9.76 34.47 24.97
C ARG A 101 8.85 35.47 25.68
N LYS A 102 7.58 35.12 25.91
CA LYS A 102 6.67 35.98 26.69
C LYS A 102 7.01 35.92 28.17
N LEU A 103 7.25 34.72 28.69
CA LEU A 103 7.64 34.51 30.09
C LEU A 103 8.97 35.18 30.45
N LEU A 104 9.91 35.31 29.50
CA LEU A 104 11.19 35.98 29.72
C LEU A 104 11.11 37.53 29.68
N LYS A 105 9.95 38.09 29.36
CA LYS A 105 9.72 39.54 29.26
C LYS A 105 8.84 40.10 30.39
N GLU A 106 8.35 39.23 31.27
CA GLU A 106 7.65 39.54 32.52
C GLU A 106 8.62 39.37 33.69
#